data_AF-A0A1R3VFM1-F1
#
_entry.id   AF-A0A1R3VFM1-F1
#
_cell.length_a   1.000
_cell.length_b   1.000
_cell.length_c   1.000
_cell.angle_alpha   90.00
_cell.angle_beta   90.00
_cell.angle_gamma   90.00
#
_symmetry.space_group_name_H-M   'P 1'
#
loop_
_entity.id
_entity.type
_entity.pdbx_description
1 polymer ?
#
loop_
_entity_poly.entity_id
_entity_poly.type
_entity_poly.pdbx_seq_one_letter_code
_entity_poly.pdbx_strand_id
1 'polypeptide(L)'
;MPRFQEILLLVGQLNYTWTNTESLLIYLIAGLAKVDKETAIVIFLTLNTTRARIELVERLAKMAGTPVECRRQVLEIASQLTRQGKLRNKYSHCIYSFDETGTHASTQLMRIFDSKDAIKYGKIEELDDSEMKRISASIQAISAINKDIWRVVESNSFPH
;
A
#
# COMPACT_ATOMS: atom_id res chain seq x y z
N MET A 1 -17.53 -14.16 -18.40
CA MET A 1 -16.74 -12.90 -18.41
C MET A 1 -15.39 -13.11 -17.70
N PRO A 2 -14.44 -13.82 -18.33
CA PRO A 2 -13.19 -14.21 -17.67
C PRO A 2 -12.29 -13.03 -17.27
N ARG A 3 -12.16 -12.00 -18.13
CA ARG A 3 -11.28 -10.85 -17.89
C ARG A 3 -11.76 -9.93 -16.76
N PHE A 4 -13.08 -9.72 -16.65
CA PHE A 4 -13.67 -8.99 -15.53
C PHE A 4 -13.40 -9.69 -14.20
N GLN A 5 -13.63 -11.00 -14.15
CA GLN A 5 -13.38 -11.80 -12.96
C GLN A 5 -11.90 -11.77 -12.57
N GLU A 6 -11.00 -11.83 -13.56
CA GLU A 6 -9.55 -11.72 -13.33
C GLU A 6 -9.15 -10.38 -12.69
N ILE A 7 -9.70 -9.27 -13.20
CA ILE A 7 -9.45 -7.93 -12.64
C ILE A 7 -9.94 -7.85 -11.20
N LEU A 8 -11.17 -8.31 -10.92
CA LEU A 8 -11.72 -8.31 -9.57
C LEU A 8 -10.87 -9.13 -8.61
N LEU A 9 -10.38 -10.30 -9.04
CA LEU A 9 -9.50 -11.14 -8.25
C LEU A 9 -8.17 -10.45 -7.95
N LEU A 10 -7.53 -9.84 -8.95
CA LEU A 10 -6.26 -9.13 -8.76
C LEU A 10 -6.42 -7.89 -7.87
N VAL A 11 -7.46 -7.09 -8.06
CA VAL A 11 -7.72 -5.89 -7.23
C VAL A 11 -8.09 -6.31 -5.80
N GLY A 12 -8.86 -7.38 -5.63
CA GLY A 12 -9.15 -7.97 -4.33
C GLY A 12 -7.88 -8.44 -3.61
N GLN A 13 -7.03 -9.18 -4.31
CA GLN A 13 -5.74 -9.63 -3.80
C GLN A 13 -4.81 -8.46 -3.45
N LEU A 14 -4.76 -7.42 -4.29
CA LEU A 14 -4.00 -6.20 -4.03
C LEU A 14 -4.45 -5.52 -2.72
N ASN A 15 -5.76 -5.35 -2.55
CA ASN A 15 -6.32 -4.73 -1.35
C ASN A 15 -6.04 -5.57 -0.09
N TYR A 16 -6.25 -6.89 -0.15
CA TYR A 16 -5.93 -7.79 0.96
C TYR A 16 -4.45 -7.75 1.33
N THR A 17 -3.57 -7.88 0.34
CA THR A 17 -2.11 -7.89 0.56
C THR A 17 -1.66 -6.57 1.18
N TRP A 18 -2.25 -5.45 0.73
CA TRP A 18 -2.01 -4.13 1.30
C TRP A 18 -2.44 -4.03 2.76
N THR A 19 -3.71 -4.34 3.08
CA THR A 19 -4.24 -4.16 4.44
C THR A 19 -3.51 -5.04 5.45
N ASN A 20 -3.16 -6.27 5.07
CA ASN A 20 -2.36 -7.18 5.89
C ASN A 20 -0.96 -6.60 6.16
N THR A 21 -0.32 -6.03 5.13
CA THR A 21 1.04 -5.44 5.26
C THR A 21 1.05 -4.13 6.02
N GLU A 22 0.05 -3.26 5.81
CA GLU A 22 -0.10 -2.02 6.56
C GLU A 22 -0.27 -2.27 8.06
N SER A 23 -0.99 -3.34 8.43
CA SER A 23 -1.19 -3.70 9.84
C SER A 23 0.11 -4.04 10.55
N LEU A 24 1.15 -4.48 9.82
CA LEU A 24 2.47 -4.75 10.41
C LEU A 24 3.21 -3.48 10.86
N LEU A 25 2.77 -2.29 10.46
CA LEU A 25 3.31 -1.04 10.98
C LEU A 25 3.16 -0.94 12.51
N ILE A 26 2.21 -1.66 13.11
CA ILE A 26 2.04 -1.77 14.57
C ILE A 26 3.35 -2.23 15.22
N TYR A 27 4.02 -3.24 14.67
CA TYR A 27 5.26 -3.78 15.22
C TYR A 27 6.44 -2.83 15.06
N LEU A 28 6.49 -2.09 13.94
CA LEU A 28 7.49 -1.03 13.75
C LEU A 28 7.27 0.12 14.74
N ILE A 29 6.01 0.52 14.98
CA ILE A 29 5.67 1.54 15.98
C ILE A 29 6.09 1.06 17.38
N ALA A 30 5.73 -0.18 17.77
CA ALA A 30 6.08 -0.74 19.08
C ALA A 30 7.60 -0.70 19.32
N GLY A 31 8.37 -1.23 18.38
CA GLY A 31 9.83 -1.29 18.48
C GLY A 31 10.51 0.08 18.47
N LEU A 32 10.12 0.96 17.55
CA LEU A 32 10.78 2.26 17.40
C LEU A 32 10.39 3.24 18.51
N ALA A 33 9.14 3.21 18.99
CA ALA A 33 8.68 4.02 20.11
C ALA A 33 9.04 3.41 21.48
N LYS A 34 9.55 2.16 21.51
CA LYS A 34 9.90 1.40 22.72
C LYS A 34 8.71 1.24 23.68
N VAL A 35 7.56 0.87 23.11
CA VAL A 35 6.31 0.60 23.84
C VAL A 35 5.87 -0.84 23.62
N ASP A 36 4.99 -1.34 24.47
CA ASP A 36 4.37 -2.64 24.26
C ASP A 36 3.42 -2.64 23.04
N LYS A 37 3.01 -3.83 22.62
CA LYS A 37 2.15 -4.03 21.45
C LYS A 37 0.76 -3.38 21.62
N GLU A 38 0.18 -3.42 22.81
CA GLU A 38 -1.17 -2.85 23.05
C GLU A 38 -1.12 -1.33 22.91
N THR A 39 -0.12 -0.68 23.48
CA THR A 39 0.12 0.76 23.32
C THR A 39 0.34 1.13 21.85
N ALA A 40 1.12 0.33 21.10
CA ALA A 40 1.33 0.57 19.67
C ALA A 40 0.04 0.41 18.84
N ILE A 41 -0.84 -0.53 19.20
CA ILE A 41 -2.16 -0.68 18.58
C ILE A 41 -3.00 0.59 18.79
N VAL A 42 -3.03 1.14 20.02
CA VAL A 42 -3.75 2.39 20.30
C VAL A 42 -3.22 3.55 19.44
N ILE A 43 -1.90 3.68 19.31
CA ILE A 43 -1.28 4.70 18.44
C ILE A 43 -1.71 4.48 16.98
N PHE A 44 -1.65 3.24 16.49
CA PHE A 44 -2.02 2.90 15.11
C PHE A 44 -3.49 3.22 14.81
N LEU A 45 -4.40 2.92 15.75
CA LEU A 45 -5.84 3.22 15.65
C LEU A 45 -6.12 4.73 15.70
N THR A 46 -5.31 5.50 16.41
CA THR A 46 -5.45 6.97 16.51
C THR A 46 -5.06 7.67 15.20
N LEU A 47 -4.15 7.08 14.43
CA LEU A 47 -3.72 7.62 13.13
C LEU A 47 -4.70 7.19 12.04
N ASN A 48 -5.59 8.09 11.65
CA ASN A 48 -6.71 7.82 10.73
C ASN A 48 -6.33 7.58 9.27
N THR A 49 -5.05 7.73 8.89
CA THR A 49 -4.61 7.51 7.51
C THR A 49 -3.34 6.69 7.47
N THR A 50 -3.20 5.84 6.44
CA THR A 50 -1.96 5.10 6.18
C THR A 50 -0.76 6.02 6.05
N ARG A 51 -0.95 7.19 5.43
CA ARG A 51 0.10 8.20 5.31
C ARG A 51 0.62 8.65 6.67
N ALA A 52 -0.28 9.00 7.61
CA ALA A 52 0.12 9.42 8.95
C ALA A 52 0.86 8.31 9.71
N ARG A 53 0.44 7.05 9.54
CA ARG A 53 1.13 5.87 10.11
C ARG A 53 2.55 5.71 9.58
N ILE A 54 2.73 5.81 8.25
CA ILE A 54 4.04 5.73 7.60
C ILE A 54 4.93 6.91 8.05
N GLU A 55 4.40 8.14 8.05
CA GLU A 55 5.15 9.33 8.48
C GLU A 55 5.58 9.23 9.95
N LEU A 56 4.76 8.65 10.84
CA LEU A 56 5.17 8.39 12.22
C LEU A 56 6.36 7.42 12.25
N VAL A 57 6.27 6.29 11.56
CA VAL A 57 7.34 5.28 11.50
C VAL A 57 8.64 5.89 10.97
N GLU A 58 8.59 6.72 9.92
CA GLU A 58 9.77 7.42 9.42
C GLU A 58 10.39 8.36 10.46
N ARG A 59 9.57 9.12 11.17
CA ARG A 59 10.03 10.06 12.20
C ARG A 59 10.66 9.32 13.38
N LEU A 60 10.03 8.24 13.84
CA LEU A 60 10.58 7.39 14.91
C LEU A 60 11.91 6.75 14.48
N ALA A 61 12.03 6.25 13.25
CA ALA A 61 13.28 5.67 12.73
C ALA A 61 14.44 6.67 12.65
N LYS A 62 14.14 7.96 12.46
CA LYS A 62 15.14 9.04 12.38
C LYS A 62 15.64 9.50 13.76
N MET A 63 15.04 9.03 14.87
CA MET A 63 15.49 9.39 16.22
C MET A 63 16.92 8.89 16.48
N ALA A 64 17.66 9.64 17.30
CA ALA A 64 19.08 9.36 17.58
C ALA A 64 19.32 7.96 18.17
N GLY A 65 18.35 7.42 18.91
CA GLY A 65 18.44 6.09 19.53
C GLY A 65 18.23 4.90 18.59
N THR A 66 17.86 5.12 17.33
CA THR A 66 17.65 4.04 16.35
C THR A 66 18.97 3.63 15.71
N PRO A 67 19.36 2.34 15.74
CA PRO A 67 20.56 1.85 15.06
C PRO A 67 20.57 2.20 13.57
N VAL A 68 21.74 2.52 13.02
CA VAL A 68 21.89 2.99 11.62
C VAL A 68 21.26 2.01 10.62
N GLU A 69 21.49 0.71 10.81
CA GLU A 69 20.97 -0.32 9.91
C GLU A 69 19.44 -0.45 10.01
N CYS A 70 18.89 -0.45 11.23
CA CYS A 70 17.45 -0.43 11.46
C CYS A 70 16.80 0.80 10.80
N ARG A 71 17.38 1.99 11.00
CA ARG A 71 16.92 3.24 10.37
C ARG A 71 16.90 3.10 8.85
N ARG A 72 17.99 2.64 8.24
CA ARG A 72 18.10 2.47 6.79
C ARG A 72 17.00 1.55 6.25
N GLN A 73 16.82 0.39 6.88
CA GLN A 73 15.82 -0.61 6.48
C GLN A 73 14.39 -0.08 6.61
N VAL A 74 14.05 0.57 7.73
CA VAL A 74 12.71 1.12 7.96
C VAL A 74 12.40 2.25 6.98
N LEU A 75 13.36 3.12 6.67
CA LEU A 75 13.15 4.20 5.70
C LEU A 75 12.95 3.68 4.28
N GLU A 76 13.64 2.61 3.90
CA GLU A 76 13.41 1.94 2.62
C GLU A 76 12.00 1.34 2.55
N ILE A 77 11.58 0.62 3.60
CA ILE A 77 10.21 0.07 3.72
C ILE A 77 9.16 1.17 3.60
N ALA A 78 9.33 2.30 4.31
CA ALA A 78 8.39 3.41 4.30
C ALA A 78 8.26 4.06 2.91
N SER A 79 9.40 4.24 2.22
CA SER A 79 9.46 4.74 0.83
C SER A 79 8.71 3.81 -0.12
N GLN A 80 8.95 2.50 -0.02
CA GLN A 80 8.29 1.50 -0.85
C GLN A 80 6.78 1.42 -0.58
N LEU A 81 6.35 1.42 0.69
CA LEU A 81 4.93 1.48 1.07
C LEU A 81 4.26 2.72 0.47
N THR A 82 4.89 3.88 0.57
CA THR A 82 4.35 5.13 0.01
C THR A 82 4.15 5.01 -1.51
N ARG A 83 5.11 4.39 -2.23
CA ARG A 83 4.99 4.15 -3.67
C ARG A 83 3.87 3.16 -3.99
N GLN A 84 3.80 2.03 -3.29
CA GLN A 84 2.78 1.01 -3.53
C GLN A 84 1.38 1.49 -3.13
N GLY A 85 1.26 2.32 -2.10
CA GLY A 85 -0.02 2.91 -1.68
C GLY A 85 -0.63 3.81 -2.76
N LYS A 86 0.19 4.53 -3.53
CA LYS A 86 -0.28 5.30 -4.69
C LYS A 86 -0.86 4.39 -5.78
N LEU A 87 -0.20 3.25 -6.05
CA LEU A 87 -0.67 2.27 -7.04
C LEU A 87 -1.94 1.57 -6.56
N ARG A 88 -1.99 1.11 -5.30
CA ARG A 88 -3.20 0.57 -4.68
C ARG A 88 -4.36 1.56 -4.81
N ASN A 89 -4.16 2.82 -4.41
CA ASN A 89 -5.20 3.84 -4.51
C ASN A 89 -5.66 4.10 -5.94
N LYS A 90 -4.77 4.01 -6.95
CA LYS A 90 -5.15 4.10 -8.37
C LYS A 90 -6.20 3.05 -8.71
N TYR A 91 -5.93 1.78 -8.38
CA TYR A 91 -6.80 0.66 -8.76
C TYR A 91 -8.01 0.50 -7.85
N SER A 92 -7.95 0.90 -6.57
CA SER A 92 -9.08 0.79 -5.65
C SER A 92 -10.13 1.91 -5.81
N HIS A 93 -9.77 3.04 -6.44
CA HIS A 93 -10.64 4.21 -6.57
C HIS A 93 -10.92 4.64 -8.02
N CYS A 94 -10.61 3.79 -9.00
CA CYS A 94 -11.01 4.03 -10.39
C CYS A 94 -12.40 3.47 -10.67
N ILE A 95 -13.06 4.05 -11.68
CA ILE A 95 -14.30 3.49 -12.25
C ILE A 95 -13.89 2.39 -13.24
N TYR A 96 -14.56 1.25 -13.16
CA TYR A 96 -14.39 0.15 -14.11
C TYR A 96 -15.60 0.14 -15.06
N SER A 97 -15.35 0.17 -16.37
CA SER A 97 -16.36 0.08 -17.42
C SER A 97 -16.11 -1.17 -18.27
N PHE A 98 -17.17 -1.84 -18.70
CA PHE A 98 -17.11 -3.09 -19.47
C PHE A 98 -18.09 -2.99 -20.65
N ASP A 99 -17.73 -3.59 -21.79
CA ASP A 99 -18.59 -3.65 -22.97
C ASP A 99 -19.75 -4.65 -22.78
N GLU A 100 -20.82 -4.53 -23.58
CA GLU A 100 -22.01 -5.39 -23.51
C GLU A 100 -21.70 -6.88 -23.74
N THR A 101 -20.57 -7.19 -24.39
CA THR A 101 -20.14 -8.56 -24.69
C THR A 101 -19.25 -9.18 -23.60
N GLY A 102 -18.68 -8.37 -22.70
CA GLY A 102 -17.69 -8.80 -21.69
C GLY A 102 -16.39 -9.36 -22.28
N THR A 103 -16.12 -9.15 -23.57
CA THR A 103 -14.99 -9.72 -24.32
C THR A 103 -13.90 -8.67 -24.56
N HIS A 104 -14.29 -7.42 -24.83
CA HIS A 104 -13.40 -6.28 -24.78
C HIS A 104 -13.60 -5.55 -23.45
N ALA A 105 -12.84 -5.95 -22.43
CA ALA A 105 -12.72 -5.13 -21.22
C ALA A 105 -11.86 -3.88 -21.53
N SER A 106 -12.39 -2.94 -22.33
CA SER A 106 -11.87 -1.58 -22.36
C SER A 106 -12.25 -0.96 -21.02
N THR A 107 -11.44 -1.24 -20.00
CA THR A 107 -11.65 -0.64 -18.70
C THR A 107 -11.35 0.82 -18.88
N GLN A 108 -12.37 1.67 -18.93
CA GLN A 108 -12.10 3.10 -18.93
C GLN A 108 -11.69 3.45 -17.51
N LEU A 109 -10.38 3.47 -17.23
CA LEU A 109 -9.83 3.89 -15.94
C LEU A 109 -10.05 5.40 -15.76
N MET A 110 -11.32 5.78 -15.61
CA MET A 110 -11.76 7.16 -15.53
C MET A 110 -11.38 7.69 -14.15
N ARG A 111 -10.24 8.38 -14.09
CA ARG A 111 -9.85 9.14 -12.90
C ARG A 111 -10.53 10.49 -12.95
N ILE A 112 -11.55 10.75 -12.13
CA ILE A 112 -12.03 12.12 -11.95
C ILE A 112 -10.91 12.92 -11.27
N PHE A 113 -10.43 13.98 -11.92
CA PHE A 113 -9.45 14.89 -11.36
C PHE A 113 -10.10 16.26 -11.16
N ASP A 114 -10.19 16.67 -9.90
CA ASP A 114 -10.63 18.00 -9.52
C ASP A 114 -9.42 18.95 -9.55
N SER A 115 -9.39 19.85 -10.52
CA SER A 115 -8.42 20.93 -10.59
C SER A 115 -9.09 22.24 -10.16
N LYS A 116 -8.30 23.22 -9.69
CA LYS A 116 -8.81 24.50 -9.15
C LYS A 116 -9.88 25.19 -10.03
N ASP A 117 -9.82 24.98 -11.35
CA ASP A 117 -10.69 25.66 -12.33
C ASP A 117 -11.56 24.71 -13.17
N ALA A 118 -11.46 23.38 -13.00
CA ALA A 118 -12.27 22.41 -13.76
C ALA A 118 -12.27 20.99 -13.17
N ILE A 119 -13.43 20.33 -13.20
CA ILE A 119 -13.55 18.88 -13.06
C ILE A 119 -13.22 18.25 -14.41
N LYS A 120 -12.11 17.52 -14.49
CA LYS A 120 -11.70 16.83 -15.72
C LYS A 120 -11.94 15.32 -15.55
N TYR A 121 -12.58 14.72 -16.56
CA TYR A 121 -12.51 13.28 -16.76
C TYR A 121 -11.06 12.95 -17.10
N GLY A 122 -10.41 12.11 -16.28
CA GLY A 122 -9.02 11.74 -16.45
C GLY A 122 -8.79 10.90 -17.70
N LYS A 123 -7.53 10.53 -17.89
CA LYS A 123 -7.09 9.72 -19.03
C LYS A 123 -7.75 8.35 -18.98
N ILE A 124 -8.43 7.97 -20.07
CA ILE A 124 -8.88 6.61 -20.31
C ILE A 124 -7.62 5.76 -20.55
N GLU A 125 -7.33 4.83 -19.65
CA GLU A 125 -6.25 3.85 -19.79
C GLU A 125 -6.88 2.47 -19.97
N GLU A 126 -6.57 1.79 -21.08
CA GLU A 126 -7.02 0.42 -21.30
C GLU A 126 -6.35 -0.53 -20.31
N LEU A 127 -7.13 -1.44 -19.74
CA LEU A 127 -6.61 -2.47 -18.83
C LEU A 127 -6.21 -3.70 -19.64
N ASP A 128 -5.14 -3.47 -20.39
CA ASP A 128 -4.47 -4.47 -21.20
C ASP A 128 -3.68 -5.46 -20.31
N ASP A 129 -3.01 -6.41 -20.95
CA ASP A 129 -2.22 -7.41 -20.23
C ASP A 129 -1.02 -6.79 -19.51
N SER A 130 -0.58 -5.59 -19.92
CA SER A 130 0.47 -4.83 -19.25
C SER A 130 -0.04 -4.26 -17.92
N GLU A 131 -1.24 -3.68 -17.87
CA GLU A 131 -1.84 -3.23 -16.61
C GLU A 131 -2.10 -4.40 -15.66
N MET A 132 -2.55 -5.55 -16.15
CA MET A 132 -2.72 -6.77 -15.33
C MET A 132 -1.39 -7.22 -14.71
N LYS A 133 -0.30 -7.19 -15.49
CA LYS A 133 1.06 -7.47 -15.00
C LYS A 133 1.51 -6.43 -13.97
N ARG A 134 1.15 -5.15 -14.13
CA ARG A 134 1.47 -4.09 -13.15
C ARG A 134 0.78 -4.32 -11.81
N ILE A 135 -0.49 -4.73 -11.80
CA ILE A 135 -1.21 -5.07 -10.56
C ILE A 135 -0.54 -6.26 -9.87
N SER A 136 -0.25 -7.32 -10.63
CA SER A 136 0.46 -8.50 -10.13
C SER A 136 1.83 -8.17 -9.55
N ALA A 137 2.61 -7.33 -10.23
CA ALA A 137 3.91 -6.87 -9.74
C ALA A 137 3.79 -6.04 -8.44
N SER A 138 2.73 -5.23 -8.32
CA SER A 138 2.46 -4.48 -7.10
C SER A 138 2.13 -5.41 -5.92
N ILE A 139 1.33 -6.44 -6.14
CA ILE A 139 1.03 -7.48 -5.14
C ILE A 139 2.31 -8.16 -4.66
N GLN A 140 3.20 -8.55 -5.58
CA GLN A 140 4.48 -9.18 -5.26
C GLN A 140 5.38 -8.22 -4.47
N ALA A 141 5.45 -6.95 -4.87
CA ALA A 141 6.23 -5.94 -4.16
C ALA A 141 5.71 -5.71 -2.73
N ILE A 142 4.39 -5.63 -2.53
CA ILE A 142 3.81 -5.49 -1.18
C ILE A 142 4.08 -6.75 -0.35
N SER A 143 4.01 -7.93 -0.95
CA SER A 143 4.36 -9.19 -0.28
C SER A 143 5.84 -9.24 0.12
N ALA A 144 6.74 -8.67 -0.68
CA ALA A 144 8.15 -8.53 -0.32
C ALA A 144 8.34 -7.56 0.86
N ILE A 145 7.68 -6.39 0.82
CA ILE A 145 7.66 -5.43 1.92
C ILE A 145 7.20 -6.09 3.22
N ASN A 146 6.15 -6.92 3.17
CA ASN A 146 5.64 -7.66 4.33
C ASN A 146 6.74 -8.50 4.99
N LYS A 147 7.47 -9.28 4.18
CA LYS A 147 8.60 -10.10 4.66
C LYS A 147 9.75 -9.25 5.18
N ASP A 148 10.01 -8.11 4.56
CA ASP A 148 11.06 -7.19 4.99
C ASP A 148 10.72 -6.54 6.34
N ILE A 149 9.45 -6.20 6.59
CA ILE A 149 8.98 -5.73 7.90
C ILE A 149 9.23 -6.80 8.96
N TRP A 150 8.84 -8.05 8.72
CA TRP A 150 9.10 -9.14 9.67
C TRP A 150 10.59 -9.32 9.95
N ARG A 151 11.44 -9.25 8.92
CA ARG A 151 12.89 -9.33 9.10
C ARG A 151 13.42 -8.21 9.99
N VAL A 152 12.92 -6.98 9.84
CA VAL A 152 13.28 -5.85 10.72
C VAL A 152 12.82 -6.10 12.16
N VAL A 153 11.58 -6.56 12.32
CA VAL A 153 10.99 -6.85 13.63
C VAL A 153 11.80 -7.91 14.38
N GLU A 154 12.13 -9.03 13.73
CA GLU A 154 12.91 -10.12 14.32
C GLU A 154 14.36 -9.70 14.61
N SER A 155 15.05 -9.09 13.64
CA SER A 155 16.47 -8.71 13.79
C SER A 155 16.72 -7.63 14.85
N ASN A 156 15.72 -6.80 15.15
CA ASN A 156 15.79 -5.78 16.18
C ASN A 156 15.04 -6.18 17.47
N SER A 157 14.51 -7.40 17.54
CA SER A 157 13.73 -7.91 18.68
C SER A 157 12.59 -6.97 19.09
N PHE A 158 11.89 -6.41 18.10
CA PHE A 158 10.72 -5.57 18.36
C PHE A 158 9.60 -6.41 18.97
N PRO A 159 8.74 -5.85 19.84
CA PRO A 159 7.59 -6.58 20.39
C PRO A 159 6.66 -7.03 19.26
N HIS A 160 6.33 -8.33 19.19
CA HIS A 160 5.43 -8.90 18.18
C HIS A 160 4.52 -9.99 18.74
#